data_AF-A0A9E1KRS5-F1
#
_entry.id   AF-A0A9E1KRS5-F1
#
_cell.length_a   1.000
_cell.length_b   1.000
_cell.length_c   1.000
_cell.angle_alpha   90.00
_cell.angle_beta   90.00
_cell.angle_gamma   90.00
#
_symmetry.space_group_name_H-M   'P 1'
#
loop_
_entity.id
_entity.type
_entity.pdbx_description
1 polymer ?
#
loop_
_entity_poly.entity_id
_entity_poly.type
_entity_poly.pdbx_seq_one_letter_code
_entity_poly.pdbx_strand_id
1 'polypeptide(L)'
;MSYGRLYVESEMVILSACGVSPSRLTMYTLVPAMLVMLIVGSLSLFITPLGAARSEALLSNPESRQGLNTLVAGRFQARRSINLVSYAESIAPETGIMHSVFLAGNKKDDDGKYRMIVTVAQEGEIVVDPTTGARYMELRRGSRYEGVPGRLDYRVATFEEFGELIPEPEGGIRTSDPVDGRATVALYNSSSLEDKAALLWRISLPLMVPVVAVIALCLSRTDHRRGRYIKMAPGFVIHLAYLMLLTNARAAIEQGDNGLLANIWLVHLLFFVLALALLFGPGLYNRFKYQRYIRART
;
A
#
# COMPACT_ATOMS: atom_id res chain seq x y z
N MET A 1 6.09 24.25 -10.92
CA MET A 1 5.96 24.86 -12.26
C MET A 1 5.93 26.39 -12.21
N SER A 2 5.07 26.99 -11.39
CA SER A 2 4.90 28.45 -11.31
C SER A 2 6.20 29.21 -11.00
N TYR A 3 6.97 28.79 -9.98
CA TYR A 3 8.25 29.44 -9.68
C TYR A 3 9.28 29.32 -10.81
N GLY A 4 9.37 28.18 -11.48
CA GLY A 4 10.26 28.01 -12.64
C GLY A 4 9.92 28.96 -13.79
N ARG A 5 8.64 29.31 -13.97
CA ARG A 5 8.22 30.34 -14.93
C ARG A 5 8.69 31.73 -14.52
N LEU A 6 8.48 32.11 -13.25
CA LEU A 6 8.93 33.40 -12.70
C LEU A 6 10.45 33.59 -12.79
N TYR A 7 11.24 32.52 -12.68
CA TYR A 7 12.69 32.57 -12.88
C TYR A 7 13.09 32.73 -14.35
N VAL A 8 12.40 32.07 -15.28
CA VAL A 8 12.68 32.15 -16.72
C VAL A 8 12.22 33.48 -17.33
N GLU A 9 11.13 34.06 -16.82
CA GLU A 9 10.58 35.35 -17.27
C GLU A 9 11.22 36.54 -16.54
N SER A 10 12.34 36.35 -15.82
CA SER A 10 13.05 37.37 -15.01
C SER A 10 12.23 38.06 -13.90
N GLU A 11 10.95 37.73 -13.71
CA GLU A 11 10.10 38.33 -12.66
C GLU A 11 10.67 38.11 -11.25
N MET A 12 11.22 36.92 -10.99
CA MET A 12 11.82 36.62 -9.69
C MET A 12 13.07 37.45 -9.40
N VAL A 13 13.84 37.80 -10.44
CA VAL A 13 15.02 38.68 -10.31
C VAL A 13 14.56 40.08 -9.92
N ILE A 14 13.50 40.59 -10.58
CA ILE A 14 12.91 41.90 -10.26
C ILE A 14 12.39 41.93 -8.82
N LEU A 15 11.63 40.91 -8.40
CA LEU A 15 11.13 40.81 -7.02
C LEU A 15 12.26 40.84 -6.00
N SER A 16 13.36 40.13 -6.26
CA SER A 16 14.52 40.12 -5.37
C SER A 16 15.25 41.47 -5.34
N ALA A 17 15.32 42.19 -6.47
CA ALA A 17 15.90 43.53 -6.56
C ALA A 17 15.06 44.58 -5.81
N CYS A 18 13.73 44.41 -5.77
CA CYS A 18 12.80 45.22 -4.99
C CYS A 18 12.77 44.87 -3.48
N GLY A 19 13.70 44.02 -3.00
CA GLY A 19 13.85 43.72 -1.57
C GLY A 19 12.97 42.57 -1.05
N VAL A 20 12.40 41.73 -1.92
CA VAL A 20 11.74 40.50 -1.48
C VAL A 20 12.80 39.47 -1.08
N SER A 21 12.89 39.19 0.22
CA SER A 21 13.86 38.21 0.73
C SER A 21 13.42 36.76 0.44
N PRO A 22 14.37 35.81 0.35
CA PRO A 22 14.04 34.38 0.21
C PRO A 22 13.14 33.84 1.32
N SER A 23 13.26 34.38 2.54
CA SER A 23 12.40 34.01 3.67
C SER A 23 10.96 34.47 3.47
N ARG A 24 10.75 35.68 2.93
CA ARG A 24 9.41 36.19 2.60
C ARG A 24 8.76 35.37 1.49
N LEU A 25 9.52 34.99 0.46
CA LEU A 25 9.06 34.08 -0.60
C LEU A 25 8.67 32.70 -0.05
N THR A 26 9.43 32.20 0.92
CA THR A 26 9.12 30.93 1.62
C THR A 26 7.82 31.04 2.39
N MET A 27 7.59 32.15 3.11
CA MET A 27 6.33 32.41 3.80
C MET A 27 5.13 32.41 2.85
N TYR A 28 5.24 33.09 1.70
CA TYR A 28 4.20 33.09 0.67
C TYR A 28 3.94 31.71 0.07
N THR A 29 4.95 30.84 0.04
CA THR A 29 4.80 29.45 -0.40
C THR A 29 4.16 28.58 0.68
N LEU A 30 4.48 28.82 1.94
CA LEU A 30 3.97 28.04 3.06
C LEU A 30 2.47 28.27 3.30
N VAL A 31 1.94 29.48 3.07
CA VAL A 31 0.49 29.74 3.24
C VAL A 31 -0.39 28.77 2.43
N PRO A 32 -0.26 28.66 1.09
CA PRO A 32 -1.01 27.68 0.32
C PRO A 32 -0.59 26.23 0.65
N ALA A 33 0.67 25.97 1.02
CA ALA A 33 1.10 24.63 1.43
C ALA A 33 0.40 24.16 2.72
N MET A 34 0.16 25.07 3.68
CA MET A 34 -0.59 24.77 4.90
C MET A 34 -2.06 24.47 4.60
N LEU A 35 -2.67 25.19 3.65
CA LEU A 35 -4.02 24.84 3.19
C LEU A 35 -4.06 23.43 2.59
N VAL A 36 -3.10 23.09 1.73
CA VAL A 36 -2.98 21.75 1.15
C VAL A 36 -2.70 20.71 2.24
N MET A 37 -1.86 21.01 3.23
CA MET A 37 -1.60 20.13 4.37
C MET A 37 -2.88 19.82 5.15
N LEU A 38 -3.74 20.81 5.39
CA LEU A 38 -5.02 20.60 6.06
C LEU A 38 -5.95 19.71 5.24
N ILE A 39 -6.01 19.91 3.92
CA ILE A 39 -6.78 19.07 3.01
C ILE A 39 -6.26 17.62 3.06
N VAL A 40 -4.95 17.43 2.87
CA VAL A 40 -4.30 16.11 2.92
C VAL A 40 -4.51 15.44 4.29
N GLY A 41 -4.37 16.19 5.38
CA GLY A 41 -4.62 15.69 6.74
C GLY A 41 -6.06 15.24 6.92
N SER A 42 -7.02 16.01 6.40
CA SER A 42 -8.45 15.68 6.46
C SER A 42 -8.76 14.42 5.65
N LEU A 43 -8.20 14.31 4.44
CA LEU A 43 -8.34 13.11 3.62
C LEU A 43 -7.73 11.90 4.33
N SER A 44 -6.49 12.01 4.80
CA SER A 44 -5.75 10.90 5.36
C SER A 44 -6.31 10.41 6.70
N LEU A 45 -6.79 11.29 7.56
CA LEU A 45 -7.24 10.94 8.92
C LEU A 45 -8.71 10.56 8.98
N PHE A 46 -9.54 11.01 8.03
CA PHE A 46 -10.99 10.80 8.10
C PHE A 46 -11.58 10.17 6.84
N ILE A 47 -11.30 10.72 5.65
CA ILE A 47 -11.99 10.32 4.42
C ILE A 47 -11.48 8.97 3.92
N THR A 48 -10.17 8.78 3.82
CA THR A 48 -9.53 7.53 3.38
C THR A 48 -9.93 6.34 4.25
N PRO A 49 -9.83 6.38 5.60
CA PRO A 49 -10.25 5.24 6.41
C PRO A 49 -11.76 4.98 6.30
N LEU A 50 -12.60 6.02 6.22
CA LEU A 50 -14.04 5.84 6.01
C LEU A 50 -14.35 5.17 4.67
N GLY A 51 -13.67 5.58 3.60
CA GLY A 51 -13.80 4.98 2.28
C GLY A 51 -13.36 3.51 2.27
N ALA A 52 -12.21 3.21 2.90
CA ALA A 52 -11.71 1.86 3.03
C ALA A 52 -12.66 0.96 3.85
N ALA A 53 -13.18 1.45 4.99
CA ALA A 53 -14.15 0.73 5.81
C ALA A 53 -15.46 0.45 5.05
N ARG A 54 -15.96 1.42 4.27
CA ARG A 54 -17.16 1.23 3.45
C ARG A 54 -16.92 0.26 2.30
N SER A 55 -15.76 0.34 1.65
CA SER A 55 -15.37 -0.61 0.61
C SER A 55 -15.31 -2.03 1.18
N GLU A 56 -14.72 -2.21 2.36
CA GLU A 56 -14.67 -3.52 3.00
C GLU A 56 -16.06 -4.03 3.39
N ALA A 57 -16.92 -3.17 3.95
CA ALA A 57 -18.29 -3.53 4.25
C ALA A 57 -19.05 -4.02 3.01
N LEU A 58 -18.87 -3.34 1.86
CA LEU A 58 -19.47 -3.75 0.59
C LEU A 58 -18.92 -5.08 0.08
N LEU A 59 -17.61 -5.32 0.20
CA LEU A 59 -16.98 -6.59 -0.19
C LEU A 59 -17.31 -7.74 0.78
N SER A 60 -17.62 -7.41 2.04
CA SER A 60 -17.98 -8.38 3.07
C SER A 60 -19.42 -8.86 2.96
N ASN A 61 -20.28 -8.10 2.29
CA ASN A 61 -21.69 -8.44 2.13
C ASN A 61 -21.82 -9.73 1.28
N PRO A 62 -22.44 -10.80 1.80
CA PRO A 62 -22.64 -12.05 1.07
C PRO A 62 -23.30 -11.88 -0.31
N GLU A 63 -24.21 -10.92 -0.47
CA GLU A 63 -24.90 -10.67 -1.75
C GLU A 63 -23.96 -10.12 -2.84
N SER A 64 -22.93 -9.35 -2.48
CA SER A 64 -21.95 -8.84 -3.45
C SER A 64 -20.93 -9.91 -3.88
N ARG A 65 -20.88 -11.05 -3.18
CA ARG A 65 -19.93 -12.14 -3.42
C ARG A 65 -20.35 -13.12 -4.51
N GLN A 66 -21.61 -13.12 -4.95
CA GLN A 66 -22.05 -13.91 -6.12
C GLN A 66 -21.24 -13.56 -7.40
N GLY A 67 -20.62 -12.37 -7.46
CA GLY A 67 -19.88 -11.88 -8.63
C GLY A 67 -18.34 -12.03 -8.62
N LEU A 68 -17.69 -12.44 -7.51
CA LEU A 68 -16.22 -12.27 -7.36
C LEU A 68 -15.38 -13.54 -7.29
N ASN A 69 -15.98 -14.72 -7.43
CA ASN A 69 -15.29 -15.95 -7.80
C ASN A 69 -16.30 -16.94 -8.39
N THR A 70 -17.06 -16.47 -9.38
CA THR A 70 -18.10 -17.27 -10.02
C THR A 70 -17.43 -18.41 -10.77
N LEU A 71 -17.41 -19.59 -10.14
CA LEU A 71 -17.14 -20.81 -10.85
C LEU A 71 -18.12 -20.83 -12.04
N VAL A 72 -17.61 -20.79 -13.26
CA VAL A 72 -18.43 -20.93 -14.46
C VAL A 72 -18.75 -22.42 -14.63
N ALA A 73 -20.05 -22.74 -14.58
CA ALA A 73 -20.57 -24.08 -14.85
C ALA A 73 -20.11 -24.60 -16.22
N GLY A 74 -19.84 -25.90 -16.31
CA GLY A 74 -19.48 -26.59 -17.55
C GLY A 74 -18.07 -26.29 -18.07
N ARG A 75 -17.20 -25.66 -17.28
CA ARG A 75 -15.80 -25.36 -17.69
C ARG A 75 -14.81 -25.67 -16.57
N PHE A 76 -13.71 -26.31 -16.95
CA PHE A 76 -12.56 -26.47 -16.07
C PHE A 76 -11.87 -25.12 -15.85
N GLN A 77 -11.61 -24.79 -14.59
CA GLN A 77 -10.91 -23.58 -14.18
C GLN A 77 -9.64 -23.94 -13.42
N ALA A 78 -8.51 -23.52 -13.96
CA ALA A 78 -7.21 -23.74 -13.35
C ALA A 78 -6.74 -22.49 -12.60
N ARG A 79 -6.53 -22.61 -11.28
CA ARG A 79 -5.90 -21.60 -10.44
C ARG A 79 -4.42 -21.93 -10.29
N ARG A 80 -3.59 -21.27 -11.09
CA ARG A 80 -2.13 -21.49 -11.11
C ARG A 80 -1.44 -21.19 -9.78
N SER A 81 -1.96 -20.24 -9.00
CA SER A 81 -1.37 -19.87 -7.70
C SER A 81 -1.40 -21.01 -6.68
N ILE A 82 -2.44 -21.85 -6.72
CA ILE A 82 -2.67 -22.92 -5.74
C ILE A 82 -2.63 -24.33 -6.35
N ASN A 83 -2.21 -24.46 -7.62
CA ASN A 83 -2.20 -25.72 -8.37
C ASN A 83 -3.50 -26.53 -8.25
N LEU A 84 -4.64 -25.84 -8.30
CA LEU A 84 -5.97 -26.42 -8.19
C LEU A 84 -6.74 -26.22 -9.50
N VAL A 85 -7.33 -27.30 -10.01
CA VAL A 85 -8.29 -27.29 -11.11
C VAL A 85 -9.65 -27.63 -10.52
N SER A 86 -10.65 -26.79 -10.78
CA SER A 86 -12.03 -26.99 -10.33
C SER A 86 -12.99 -27.05 -11.51
N TYR A 87 -14.03 -27.86 -11.39
CA TYR A 87 -15.12 -28.00 -12.33
C TYR A 87 -16.43 -28.26 -11.58
N ALA A 88 -17.51 -27.67 -12.07
CA ALA A 88 -18.88 -27.97 -11.67
C ALA A 88 -19.72 -28.05 -12.95
N GLU A 89 -20.61 -29.03 -13.04
CA GLU A 89 -21.46 -29.21 -14.23
C GLU A 89 -22.54 -28.13 -14.31
N SER A 90 -23.22 -27.88 -13.20
CA SER A 90 -24.24 -26.83 -13.07
C SER A 90 -24.15 -26.17 -11.70
N ILE A 91 -24.66 -24.94 -11.62
CA ILE A 91 -24.72 -24.15 -10.39
C ILE A 91 -26.13 -23.60 -10.29
N ALA A 92 -26.81 -23.92 -9.19
CA ALA A 92 -28.15 -23.41 -8.91
C ALA A 92 -28.08 -21.87 -8.73
N PRO A 93 -28.79 -21.06 -9.53
CA PRO A 93 -28.68 -19.60 -9.49
C PRO A 93 -29.10 -18.97 -8.15
N GLU A 94 -30.10 -19.57 -7.50
CA GLU A 94 -30.70 -19.07 -6.25
C GLU A 94 -29.84 -19.40 -5.03
N THR A 95 -29.33 -20.64 -4.96
CA THR A 95 -28.65 -21.16 -3.76
C THR A 95 -27.13 -21.20 -3.89
N GLY A 96 -26.59 -21.14 -5.11
CA GLY A 96 -25.15 -21.30 -5.36
C GLY A 96 -24.64 -22.73 -5.22
N ILE A 97 -25.52 -23.72 -5.01
CA ILE A 97 -25.16 -25.14 -4.91
C ILE A 97 -24.65 -25.62 -6.27
N MET A 98 -23.46 -26.20 -6.27
CA MET A 98 -22.81 -26.81 -7.43
C MET A 98 -23.19 -28.29 -7.52
N HIS A 99 -23.51 -28.77 -8.71
CA HIS A 99 -23.73 -30.19 -8.98
C HIS A 99 -22.58 -30.80 -9.78
N SER A 100 -22.27 -32.06 -9.47
CA SER A 100 -21.18 -32.83 -10.10
C SER A 100 -19.85 -32.07 -10.02
N VAL A 101 -19.33 -31.92 -8.81
CA VAL A 101 -18.11 -31.17 -8.54
C VAL A 101 -16.89 -32.06 -8.72
N PHE A 102 -15.89 -31.53 -9.41
CA PHE A 102 -14.58 -32.15 -9.58
C PHE A 102 -13.49 -31.16 -9.17
N LEU A 103 -12.61 -31.58 -8.28
CA LEU A 103 -11.41 -30.84 -7.87
C LEU A 103 -10.20 -31.72 -8.12
N ALA A 104 -9.14 -31.15 -8.70
CA ALA A 104 -7.87 -31.83 -8.86
C ALA A 104 -6.71 -30.90 -8.51
N GLY A 105 -5.75 -31.40 -7.77
CA GLY A 105 -4.55 -30.66 -7.42
C GLY A 105 -3.39 -31.56 -7.05
N ASN A 106 -2.24 -30.95 -6.77
CA ASN A 106 -1.05 -31.67 -6.35
C ASN A 106 -0.68 -31.25 -4.93
N LYS A 107 -0.44 -32.23 -4.05
CA LYS A 107 0.08 -32.02 -2.71
C LYS A 107 1.44 -32.68 -2.57
N LYS A 108 2.36 -32.02 -1.87
CA LYS A 108 3.61 -32.67 -1.44
C LYS A 108 3.31 -33.53 -0.21
N ASP A 109 3.69 -34.80 -0.30
CA ASP A 109 3.73 -35.72 0.84
C ASP A 109 4.89 -35.35 1.79
N ASP A 110 4.91 -35.93 2.99
CA ASP A 110 5.95 -35.69 4.01
C ASP A 110 7.37 -36.04 3.49
N ASP A 111 7.44 -37.00 2.55
CA ASP A 111 8.66 -37.39 1.82
C ASP A 111 9.05 -36.43 0.68
N GLY A 112 8.34 -35.31 0.50
CA GLY A 112 8.58 -34.32 -0.55
C GLY A 112 8.14 -34.74 -1.96
N LYS A 113 7.49 -35.90 -2.11
CA LYS A 113 6.95 -36.41 -3.39
C LYS A 113 5.60 -35.77 -3.71
N TYR A 114 5.38 -35.42 -4.97
CA TYR A 114 4.07 -34.93 -5.43
C TYR A 114 3.09 -36.07 -5.57
N ARG A 115 1.98 -36.00 -4.82
CA ARG A 115 0.81 -36.86 -4.99
C ARG A 115 -0.31 -36.05 -5.63
N MET A 116 -0.97 -36.64 -6.62
CA MET A 116 -2.16 -36.08 -7.22
C MET A 116 -3.34 -36.37 -6.29
N ILE A 117 -4.14 -35.34 -6.03
CA ILE A 117 -5.38 -35.43 -5.28
C ILE A 117 -6.50 -35.11 -6.24
N VAL A 118 -7.49 -35.99 -6.31
CA VAL A 118 -8.72 -35.80 -7.08
C VAL A 118 -9.90 -36.00 -6.14
N THR A 119 -10.74 -34.98 -6.01
CA THR A 119 -11.98 -35.04 -5.22
C THR A 119 -13.16 -34.91 -6.16
N VAL A 120 -14.12 -35.84 -6.05
CA VAL A 120 -15.39 -35.81 -6.78
C VAL A 120 -16.54 -35.85 -5.80
N ALA A 121 -17.60 -35.08 -6.06
CA ALA A 121 -18.77 -35.01 -5.20
C ALA A 121 -20.04 -34.72 -5.99
N GLN A 122 -21.19 -35.19 -5.49
CA GLN A 122 -22.48 -34.93 -6.12
C GLN A 122 -22.90 -33.48 -5.98
N GLU A 123 -22.63 -32.88 -4.82
CA GLU A 123 -22.98 -31.51 -4.49
C GLU A 123 -21.78 -30.80 -3.86
N GLY A 124 -21.68 -29.50 -4.07
CA GLY A 124 -20.74 -28.65 -3.36
C GLY A 124 -21.27 -27.25 -3.12
N GLU A 125 -20.84 -26.63 -2.03
CA GLU A 125 -21.20 -25.27 -1.65
C GLU A 125 -19.99 -24.56 -1.05
N ILE A 126 -19.88 -23.25 -1.28
CA ILE A 126 -18.85 -22.43 -0.61
C ILE A 126 -19.44 -21.90 0.68
N VAL A 127 -18.98 -22.44 1.80
CA VAL A 127 -19.39 -22.02 3.14
C VAL A 127 -18.30 -21.11 3.73
N VAL A 128 -18.73 -20.05 4.41
CA VAL A 128 -17.82 -19.14 5.12
C VAL A 128 -17.98 -19.37 6.61
N ASP A 129 -16.88 -19.71 7.27
CA ASP A 129 -16.86 -19.83 8.72
C ASP A 129 -17.11 -18.45 9.35
N PRO A 130 -18.18 -18.27 10.15
CA PRO A 130 -18.53 -16.98 10.74
C PRO A 130 -17.53 -16.50 11.79
N THR A 131 -16.72 -17.40 12.36
CA THR A 131 -15.74 -17.08 13.40
C THR A 131 -14.38 -16.70 12.81
N THR A 132 -13.91 -17.46 11.82
CA THR A 132 -12.58 -17.25 11.21
C THR A 132 -12.64 -16.47 9.91
N GLY A 133 -13.80 -16.35 9.28
CA GLY A 133 -13.95 -15.80 7.93
C GLY A 133 -13.39 -16.71 6.83
N ALA A 134 -12.84 -17.89 7.18
CA ALA A 134 -12.25 -18.82 6.24
C ALA A 134 -13.32 -19.42 5.31
N ARG A 135 -12.96 -19.63 4.05
CA ARG A 135 -13.85 -20.22 3.04
C ARG A 135 -13.54 -21.69 2.87
N TYR A 136 -14.56 -22.51 2.99
CA TYR A 136 -14.50 -23.93 2.74
C TYR A 136 -15.35 -24.27 1.51
N MET A 137 -14.80 -25.11 0.64
CA MET A 137 -15.57 -25.85 -0.33
C MET A 137 -16.12 -27.09 0.37
N GLU A 138 -17.35 -27.01 0.84
CA GLU A 138 -18.05 -28.15 1.43
C GLU A 138 -18.58 -29.03 0.30
N LEU A 139 -18.20 -30.30 0.31
CA LEU A 139 -18.55 -31.28 -0.70
C LEU A 139 -19.37 -32.38 -0.06
N ARG A 140 -20.47 -32.77 -0.70
CA ARG A 140 -21.40 -33.78 -0.18
C ARG A 140 -21.47 -35.01 -1.07
N ARG A 141 -21.52 -36.18 -0.43
CA ARG A 141 -21.62 -37.51 -1.05
C ARG A 141 -20.56 -37.69 -2.14
N GLY A 142 -19.31 -37.79 -1.71
CA GLY A 142 -18.16 -37.76 -2.60
C GLY A 142 -17.07 -38.77 -2.26
N SER A 143 -16.00 -38.73 -3.05
CA SER A 143 -14.81 -39.55 -2.86
C SER A 143 -13.56 -38.76 -3.21
N ARG A 144 -12.53 -38.91 -2.38
CA ARG A 144 -11.20 -38.32 -2.57
C ARG A 144 -10.21 -39.43 -2.87
N TYR A 145 -9.50 -39.26 -3.98
CA TYR A 145 -8.46 -40.15 -4.46
C TYR A 145 -7.11 -39.44 -4.32
N GLU A 146 -6.16 -40.07 -3.63
CA GLU A 146 -4.81 -39.56 -3.47
C GLU A 146 -3.81 -40.62 -3.92
N GLY A 147 -2.93 -40.28 -4.85
CA GLY A 147 -1.93 -41.23 -5.35
C GLY A 147 -1.00 -40.65 -6.41
N VAL A 148 -0.16 -41.50 -6.98
CA VAL A 148 0.72 -41.14 -8.10
C VAL A 148 0.19 -41.81 -9.37
N PRO A 149 -0.16 -41.05 -10.43
CA PRO A 149 -0.61 -41.63 -11.68
C PRO A 149 0.36 -42.69 -12.23
N GLY A 150 -0.19 -43.83 -12.64
CA GLY A 150 0.60 -44.98 -13.13
C GLY A 150 1.10 -45.93 -12.04
N ARG A 151 0.84 -45.66 -10.76
CA ARG A 151 1.04 -46.60 -9.66
C ARG A 151 -0.29 -47.11 -9.11
N LEU A 152 -0.25 -48.20 -8.35
CA LEU A 152 -1.45 -48.80 -7.73
C LEU A 152 -1.67 -48.36 -6.28
N ASP A 153 -0.77 -47.57 -5.71
CA ASP A 153 -0.78 -47.13 -4.31
C ASP A 153 -1.71 -45.92 -4.07
N TYR A 154 -2.98 -46.07 -4.43
CA TYR A 154 -4.00 -45.05 -4.19
C TYR A 154 -4.63 -45.18 -2.80
N ARG A 155 -4.81 -44.04 -2.13
CA ARG A 155 -5.68 -43.90 -0.96
C ARG A 155 -7.02 -43.34 -1.43
N VAL A 156 -8.09 -44.04 -1.08
CA VAL A 156 -9.46 -43.63 -1.42
C VAL A 156 -10.25 -43.42 -0.14
N ALA A 157 -10.84 -42.24 0.00
CA ALA A 157 -11.70 -41.89 1.13
C ALA A 157 -13.08 -41.48 0.59
N THR A 158 -14.11 -42.22 0.98
CA THR A 158 -15.51 -41.87 0.71
C THR A 158 -16.06 -41.07 1.87
N PHE A 159 -16.81 -40.01 1.58
CA PHE A 159 -17.34 -39.10 2.60
C PHE A 159 -18.78 -38.69 2.30
N GLU A 160 -19.58 -38.53 3.35
CA GLU A 160 -20.89 -37.88 3.27
C GLU A 160 -20.72 -36.35 3.18
N GLU A 161 -19.77 -35.79 3.93
CA GLU A 161 -19.45 -34.37 3.96
C GLU A 161 -17.94 -34.19 4.09
N PHE A 162 -17.38 -33.28 3.30
CA PHE A 162 -15.95 -32.98 3.32
C PHE A 162 -15.70 -31.51 3.00
N GLY A 163 -15.05 -30.79 3.92
CA GLY A 163 -14.64 -29.40 3.72
C GLY A 163 -13.20 -29.30 3.23
N GLU A 164 -13.00 -28.73 2.04
CA GLU A 164 -11.68 -28.34 1.55
C GLU A 164 -11.47 -26.83 1.74
N LEU A 165 -10.48 -26.44 2.53
CA LEU A 165 -10.13 -25.04 2.73
C LEU A 165 -9.72 -24.43 1.39
N ILE A 166 -10.39 -23.35 0.97
CA ILE A 166 -10.02 -22.58 -0.20
C ILE A 166 -8.94 -21.58 0.24
N PRO A 167 -7.67 -21.74 -0.20
CA PRO A 167 -6.62 -20.83 0.22
C PRO A 167 -6.91 -19.43 -0.29
N GLU A 168 -6.89 -18.46 0.61
CA GLU A 168 -6.94 -17.06 0.20
C GLU A 168 -5.56 -16.63 -0.31
N PRO A 169 -5.47 -15.84 -1.40
CA PRO A 169 -4.20 -15.24 -1.78
C PRO A 169 -3.64 -14.41 -0.61
N GLU A 170 -2.37 -14.58 -0.27
CA GLU A 170 -1.69 -13.67 0.65
C GLU A 170 -1.83 -12.23 0.11
N GLY A 171 -2.28 -11.30 0.96
CA GLY A 171 -2.62 -9.93 0.54
C GLY A 171 -4.01 -9.76 -0.09
N GLY A 172 -4.85 -10.80 -0.03
CA GLY A 172 -6.27 -10.69 -0.32
C GLY A 172 -6.94 -9.69 0.63
N ILE A 173 -7.96 -8.98 0.13
CA ILE A 173 -8.62 -7.85 0.79
C ILE A 173 -9.18 -8.19 2.19
N ARG A 174 -9.21 -9.46 2.61
CA ARG A 174 -10.03 -9.98 3.72
C ARG A 174 -9.32 -10.69 4.86
N THR A 175 -8.03 -11.04 4.77
CA THR A 175 -7.36 -11.83 5.84
C THR A 175 -6.87 -11.00 7.03
N SER A 176 -6.98 -9.68 6.94
CA SER A 176 -6.69 -8.78 8.05
C SER A 176 -7.79 -7.74 8.02
N ASP A 177 -8.47 -7.54 9.15
CA ASP A 177 -9.26 -6.32 9.37
C ASP A 177 -8.38 -5.14 8.92
N PRO A 178 -8.65 -4.51 7.75
CA PRO A 178 -7.64 -3.70 7.10
C PRO A 178 -7.29 -2.59 8.06
N VAL A 179 -6.08 -2.60 8.60
CA VAL A 179 -5.65 -1.57 9.56
C VAL A 179 -5.81 -0.18 8.95
N ASP A 180 -5.71 -0.10 7.62
CA ASP A 180 -5.98 1.10 6.83
C ASP A 180 -7.46 1.57 6.85
N GLY A 181 -8.42 0.69 7.09
CA GLY A 181 -9.85 0.99 7.24
C GLY A 181 -10.29 1.35 8.67
N ARG A 182 -9.46 1.07 9.68
CA ARG A 182 -9.79 1.39 11.08
C ARG A 182 -9.91 2.91 11.30
N ALA A 183 -10.88 3.30 12.13
CA ALA A 183 -11.04 4.70 12.52
C ALA A 183 -9.77 5.21 13.22
N THR A 184 -9.36 6.44 12.93
CA THR A 184 -8.12 7.03 13.49
C THR A 184 -8.11 7.06 15.02
N VAL A 185 -9.27 7.23 15.65
CA VAL A 185 -9.41 7.18 17.12
C VAL A 185 -9.13 5.76 17.67
N ALA A 186 -9.54 4.73 16.94
CA ALA A 186 -9.26 3.35 17.33
C ALA A 186 -7.75 3.04 17.26
N LEU A 187 -7.07 3.56 16.22
CA LEU A 187 -5.62 3.42 16.10
C LEU A 187 -4.87 4.12 17.25
N TYR A 188 -5.31 5.32 17.64
CA TYR A 188 -4.69 6.09 18.73
C TYR A 188 -4.78 5.37 20.08
N ASN A 189 -5.88 4.67 20.34
CA ASN A 189 -6.10 3.93 21.59
C ASN A 189 -5.51 2.50 21.58
N SER A 190 -4.98 2.03 20.44
CA SER A 190 -4.45 0.68 20.30
C SER A 190 -2.99 0.57 20.76
N SER A 191 -2.66 -0.56 21.38
CA SER A 191 -1.28 -0.90 21.74
C SER A 191 -0.52 -1.64 20.62
N SER A 192 -1.23 -2.13 19.59
CA SER A 192 -0.65 -2.88 18.48
C SER A 192 0.36 -2.05 17.68
N LEU A 193 1.44 -2.69 17.26
CA LEU A 193 2.45 -2.06 16.41
C LEU A 193 1.92 -1.71 15.02
N GLU A 194 1.06 -2.56 14.47
CA GLU A 194 0.43 -2.35 13.16
C GLU A 194 -0.44 -1.09 13.17
N ASP A 195 -1.22 -0.90 14.24
CA ASP A 195 -2.08 0.28 14.41
C ASP A 195 -1.27 1.56 14.60
N LYS A 196 -0.17 1.49 15.37
CA LYS A 196 0.76 2.60 15.54
C LYS A 196 1.45 2.96 14.22
N ALA A 197 1.87 1.98 13.43
CA ALA A 197 2.47 2.20 12.12
C ALA A 197 1.50 2.93 11.18
N ALA A 198 0.25 2.49 11.13
CA ALA A 198 -0.79 3.12 10.32
C ALA A 198 -1.11 4.56 10.78
N LEU A 199 -1.19 4.81 12.09
CA LEU A 199 -1.41 6.16 12.61
C LEU A 199 -0.25 7.10 12.25
N LEU A 200 0.99 6.66 12.46
CA LEU A 200 2.18 7.43 12.10
C LEU A 200 2.26 7.70 10.60
N TRP A 201 1.88 6.72 9.77
CA TRP A 201 1.76 6.89 8.33
C TRP A 201 0.74 7.98 7.96
N ARG A 202 -0.46 7.95 8.55
CA ARG A 202 -1.51 8.97 8.31
C ARG A 202 -1.06 10.38 8.70
N ILE A 203 -0.29 10.52 9.79
CA ILE A 203 0.27 11.81 10.24
C ILE A 203 1.44 12.25 9.33
N SER A 204 2.18 11.30 8.77
CA SER A 204 3.33 11.58 7.91
C SER A 204 2.94 12.26 6.59
N LEU A 205 1.79 11.88 6.02
CA LEU A 205 1.29 12.43 4.74
C LEU A 205 1.01 13.95 4.75
N PRO A 206 0.33 14.54 5.75
CA PRO A 206 0.24 15.99 5.83
C PRO A 206 1.58 16.64 6.20
N LEU A 207 2.38 16.01 7.08
CA LEU A 207 3.64 16.59 7.56
C LEU A 207 4.67 16.79 6.44
N MET A 208 4.71 15.89 5.45
CA MET A 208 5.62 16.01 4.30
C MET A 208 5.28 17.20 3.38
N VAL A 209 4.04 17.69 3.36
CA VAL A 209 3.59 18.75 2.43
C VAL A 209 4.43 20.03 2.56
N PRO A 210 4.55 20.68 3.74
CA PRO A 210 5.35 21.88 3.88
C PRO A 210 6.85 21.61 3.61
N VAL A 211 7.37 20.44 3.97
CA VAL A 211 8.78 20.07 3.76
C VAL A 211 9.10 20.00 2.26
N VAL A 212 8.27 19.28 1.51
CA VAL A 212 8.42 19.15 0.05
C VAL A 212 8.20 20.49 -0.65
N ALA A 213 7.27 21.32 -0.17
CA ALA A 213 7.05 22.66 -0.72
C ALA A 213 8.32 23.55 -0.61
N VAL A 214 9.01 23.53 0.53
CA VAL A 214 10.26 24.28 0.72
C VAL A 214 11.38 23.73 -0.15
N ILE A 215 11.54 22.40 -0.23
CA ILE A 215 12.54 21.75 -1.11
C ILE A 215 12.28 22.13 -2.57
N ALA A 216 11.03 22.03 -3.02
CA ALA A 216 10.62 22.36 -4.38
C ALA A 216 10.87 23.83 -4.71
N LEU A 217 10.58 24.75 -3.77
CA LEU A 217 10.90 26.17 -3.90
C LEU A 217 12.40 26.38 -4.14
N CYS A 218 13.26 25.74 -3.34
CA CYS A 218 14.72 25.90 -3.46
C CYS A 218 15.27 25.33 -4.77
N LEU A 219 14.75 24.18 -5.22
CA LEU A 219 15.18 23.53 -6.47
C LEU A 219 14.63 24.24 -7.72
N SER A 220 13.54 25.01 -7.59
CA SER A 220 12.95 25.76 -8.71
C SER A 220 13.81 26.91 -9.23
N ARG A 221 14.88 27.30 -8.52
CA ARG A 221 15.83 28.33 -8.96
C ARG A 221 16.55 27.89 -10.23
N THR A 222 16.15 28.43 -11.37
CA THR A 222 16.76 28.15 -12.68
C THR A 222 17.37 29.40 -13.29
N ASP A 223 18.41 29.20 -14.09
CA ASP A 223 19.02 30.24 -14.91
C ASP A 223 18.38 30.19 -16.31
N HIS A 224 18.31 31.34 -17.02
CA HIS A 224 17.58 31.54 -18.28
C HIS A 224 17.92 30.51 -19.38
N ARG A 225 19.09 29.88 -19.29
CA ARG A 225 19.66 29.01 -20.34
C ARG A 225 19.43 27.51 -20.14
N ARG A 226 18.79 27.08 -19.04
CA ARG A 226 18.46 25.65 -18.80
C ARG A 226 16.94 25.47 -18.82
N GLY A 227 16.45 24.54 -19.66
CA GLY A 227 15.03 24.33 -19.90
C GLY A 227 14.18 24.18 -18.63
N ARG A 228 12.95 24.73 -18.69
CA ARG A 228 11.97 24.86 -17.60
C ARG A 228 11.75 23.60 -16.75
N TYR A 229 11.90 22.41 -17.34
CA TYR A 229 11.58 21.12 -16.71
C TYR A 229 12.79 20.39 -16.11
N ILE A 230 14.03 20.77 -16.47
CA ILE A 230 15.25 20.05 -16.08
C ILE A 230 15.45 20.03 -14.56
N LYS A 231 14.97 21.07 -13.85
CA LYS A 231 15.04 21.13 -12.39
C LYS A 231 13.78 20.62 -11.66
N MET A 232 12.75 20.17 -12.38
CA MET A 232 11.61 19.50 -11.76
C MET A 232 11.93 18.04 -11.43
N ALA A 233 12.67 17.35 -12.29
CA ALA A 233 13.02 15.95 -12.11
C ALA A 233 13.72 15.67 -10.75
N PRO A 234 14.73 16.45 -10.29
CA PRO A 234 15.33 16.25 -8.98
C PRO A 234 14.34 16.43 -7.82
N GLY A 235 13.42 17.39 -7.93
CA GLY A 235 12.38 17.61 -6.91
C GLY A 235 11.42 16.42 -6.80
N PHE A 236 10.99 15.87 -7.94
CA PHE A 236 10.18 14.65 -7.98
C PHE A 236 10.93 13.45 -7.42
N VAL A 237 12.20 13.26 -7.77
CA VAL A 237 13.03 12.16 -7.24
C VAL A 237 13.16 12.26 -5.73
N ILE A 238 13.40 13.45 -5.18
CA ILE A 238 13.48 13.66 -3.72
C ILE A 238 12.13 13.35 -3.05
N HIS A 239 11.01 13.74 -3.66
CA HIS A 239 9.69 13.40 -3.15
C HIS A 239 9.42 11.89 -3.18
N LEU A 240 9.77 11.20 -4.27
CA LEU A 240 9.67 9.74 -4.39
C LEU A 240 10.56 9.05 -3.35
N ALA A 241 11.79 9.53 -3.17
CA ALA A 241 12.70 9.00 -2.15
C ALA A 241 12.12 9.17 -0.73
N TYR A 242 11.48 10.31 -0.44
CA TYR A 242 10.80 10.53 0.83
C TYR A 242 9.66 9.55 1.05
N LEU A 243 8.78 9.37 0.05
CA LEU A 243 7.70 8.39 0.12
C LEU A 243 8.23 6.97 0.29
N MET A 244 9.23 6.55 -0.48
CA MET A 244 9.82 5.22 -0.37
C MET A 244 10.43 4.96 1.01
N LEU A 245 11.15 5.94 1.59
CA LEU A 245 11.71 5.82 2.93
C LEU A 245 10.62 5.73 4.00
N LEU A 246 9.54 6.51 3.89
CA LEU A 246 8.40 6.41 4.81
C LEU A 246 7.68 5.06 4.68
N THR A 247 7.50 4.53 3.46
CA THR A 247 6.85 3.24 3.24
C THR A 247 7.69 2.09 3.81
N ASN A 248 9.00 2.13 3.61
CA ASN A 248 9.92 1.15 4.24
C ASN A 248 9.90 1.26 5.77
N ALA A 249 9.91 2.48 6.32
CA ALA A 249 9.83 2.66 7.76
C ALA A 249 8.51 2.13 8.34
N ARG A 250 7.38 2.31 7.64
CA ARG A 250 6.08 1.71 8.00
C ARG A 250 6.17 0.18 8.01
N ALA A 251 6.59 -0.42 6.91
CA ALA A 251 6.67 -1.88 6.77
C ALA A 251 7.57 -2.52 7.84
N ALA A 252 8.66 -1.85 8.20
CA ALA A 252 9.58 -2.34 9.21
C ALA A 252 9.00 -2.25 10.65
N ILE A 253 8.11 -1.30 10.94
CA ILE A 253 7.36 -1.27 12.22
C ILE A 253 6.35 -2.41 12.27
N GLU A 254 5.65 -2.68 11.17
CA GLU A 254 4.68 -3.78 11.06
C GLU A 254 5.33 -5.16 11.30
N GLN A 255 6.63 -5.30 11.01
CA GLN A 255 7.41 -6.53 11.24
C GLN A 255 7.88 -6.74 12.71
N GLY A 256 7.51 -5.87 13.65
CA GLY A 256 7.63 -6.15 15.08
C GLY A 256 8.82 -5.54 15.82
N ASP A 257 9.62 -4.68 15.19
CA ASP A 257 10.76 -4.05 15.87
C ASP A 257 10.36 -2.68 16.48
N ASN A 258 10.17 -2.69 17.80
CA ASN A 258 9.71 -1.56 18.62
C ASN A 258 10.65 -0.33 18.57
N GLY A 259 11.93 -0.51 18.23
CA GLY A 259 12.89 0.59 18.08
C GLY A 259 12.60 1.51 16.89
N LEU A 260 11.76 1.06 15.95
CA LEU A 260 11.51 1.77 14.68
C LEU A 260 10.42 2.83 14.70
N LEU A 261 9.67 3.01 15.79
CA LEU A 261 8.73 4.15 15.88
C LEU A 261 9.49 5.49 15.73
N ALA A 262 10.73 5.54 16.22
CA ALA A 262 11.63 6.68 16.01
C ALA A 262 12.04 6.85 14.53
N ASN A 263 12.11 5.77 13.74
CA ASN A 263 12.64 5.80 12.38
C ASN A 263 11.76 6.61 11.43
N ILE A 264 10.43 6.57 11.58
CA ILE A 264 9.54 7.46 10.81
C ILE A 264 9.87 8.93 11.06
N TRP A 265 10.06 9.32 12.33
CA TRP A 265 10.41 10.69 12.70
C TRP A 265 11.82 11.07 12.23
N LEU A 266 12.78 10.13 12.24
CA LEU A 266 14.11 10.35 11.69
C LEU A 266 14.06 10.63 10.18
N VAL A 267 13.18 9.97 9.43
CA VAL A 267 12.97 10.28 8.00
C VAL A 267 12.43 11.72 7.86
N HIS A 268 11.42 12.12 8.62
CA HIS A 268 10.92 13.50 8.59
C HIS A 268 12.02 14.52 8.94
N LEU A 269 12.80 14.22 9.98
CA LEU A 269 13.92 15.07 10.41
C LEU A 269 14.98 15.20 9.31
N LEU A 270 15.32 14.11 8.62
CA LEU A 270 16.28 14.11 7.51
C LEU A 270 15.83 15.07 6.40
N PHE A 271 14.59 14.96 5.92
CA PHE A 271 14.08 15.82 4.85
C PHE A 271 13.84 17.25 5.32
N PHE A 272 13.47 17.45 6.58
CA PHE A 272 13.37 18.78 7.17
C PHE A 272 14.73 19.47 7.22
N VAL A 273 15.78 18.77 7.68
CA VAL A 273 17.17 19.28 7.66
C VAL A 273 17.63 19.56 6.24
N LEU A 274 17.31 18.69 5.27
CA LEU A 274 17.60 18.95 3.85
C LEU A 274 16.90 20.22 3.35
N ALA A 275 15.63 20.42 3.70
CA ALA A 275 14.88 21.62 3.34
C ALA A 275 15.54 22.89 3.91
N LEU A 276 15.93 22.87 5.18
CA LEU A 276 16.65 23.98 5.82
C LEU A 276 18.02 24.22 5.19
N ALA A 277 18.77 23.15 4.89
CA ALA A 277 20.07 23.23 4.24
C ALA A 277 19.97 23.85 2.85
N LEU A 278 18.95 23.49 2.06
CA LEU A 278 18.71 24.09 0.74
C LEU A 278 18.27 25.56 0.85
N LEU A 279 17.48 25.90 1.86
CA LEU A 279 16.98 27.26 2.07
C LEU A 279 18.07 28.23 2.52
N PHE A 280 18.87 27.84 3.52
CA PHE A 280 19.87 28.71 4.17
C PHE A 280 21.29 28.50 3.66
N GLY A 281 21.58 27.37 3.01
CA GLY A 281 22.91 27.00 2.52
C GLY A 281 23.61 28.07 1.68
N PRO A 282 22.94 28.69 0.67
CA PRO A 282 23.56 29.75 -0.13
C PRO A 282 23.98 30.97 0.69
N GLY A 283 23.19 31.34 1.72
CA GLY A 283 23.50 32.45 2.61
C GLY A 283 24.67 32.16 3.53
N LEU A 284 24.71 30.97 4.14
CA LEU A 284 25.84 30.55 4.97
C LEU A 284 27.14 30.45 4.16
N TYR A 285 27.09 29.82 2.99
CA TYR A 285 28.27 29.66 2.12
C TYR A 285 28.90 31.02 1.75
N ASN A 286 28.07 31.99 1.36
CA ASN A 286 28.54 33.33 1.02
C ASN A 286 29.12 34.07 2.24
N ARG A 287 28.53 33.90 3.43
CA ARG A 287 29.04 34.48 4.68
C ARG A 287 30.39 33.88 5.08
N PHE A 288 30.55 32.56 4.96
CA PHE A 288 31.83 31.87 5.21
C PHE A 288 32.92 32.29 4.22
N LYS A 289 32.59 32.41 2.92
CA LYS A 289 33.53 32.89 1.89
C LYS A 289 33.97 34.33 2.16
N TYR A 290 33.04 35.20 2.54
CA TYR A 290 33.33 36.59 2.90
C TYR A 290 34.22 36.70 4.15
N GLN A 291 33.95 35.90 5.18
CA GLN A 291 34.80 35.86 6.38
C GLN A 291 36.22 35.32 6.08
N ARG A 292 36.36 34.31 5.21
CA ARG A 292 37.66 33.84 4.72
C ARG A 292 38.41 34.93 3.94
N TYR A 293 37.70 35.70 3.13
CA TYR A 293 38.29 36.82 2.38
C TYR A 293 38.80 37.93 3.32
N ILE A 294 38.04 38.28 4.37
CA ILE A 294 38.48 39.26 5.37
C ILE A 294 39.70 38.75 6.14
N ARG A 295 39.68 37.50 6.62
CA ARG A 295 40.82 36.90 7.34
C ARG A 295 42.08 36.73 6.50
N ALA A 296 41.96 36.65 5.18
CA ALA A 296 43.11 36.58 4.28
C ALA A 296 43.74 37.96 3.99
N ARG A 297 43.09 39.04 4.42
CA ARG A 297 43.51 40.43 4.15
C ARG A 297 44.02 41.16 5.41
N THR A 298 43.81 40.57 6.59
CA THR A 298 44.38 40.97 7.89
C THR A 298 45.56 40.07 8.21
#